data_AF-A0A080ZN22-F1
#
_entry.id   AF-A0A080ZN22-F1
#
_cell.length_a   1.000
_cell.length_b   1.000
_cell.length_c   1.000
_cell.angle_alpha   90.00
_cell.angle_beta   90.00
_cell.angle_gamma   90.00
#
_symmetry.space_group_name_H-M   'P 1'
#
loop_
_entity.id
_entity.type
_entity.pdbx_description
1 polymer ?
#
loop_
_entity_poly.entity_id
_entity_poly.type
_entity_poly.pdbx_seq_one_letter_code
_entity_poly.pdbx_strand_id
1 'polypeptide(L)'
;MNVLTFLIAAAVSLAVVQADVISHDAVVPFAQPTATTAEQKAGVKFKPQIHISNGCHPYPAVDANGNTSGGLKPTGSSSAGCKGSGYGSQVYGRVATYNGVYAIMYSWYFPKDSPVTGLGHRHDWEHVVVWVDDIKLDSPSIIAVSPSAHSGYNIYYPPESNTIDGYSAKVDYSSSWVVINHALDSTTDAGETQDLIMWDQLTDAARTALENTDFGDANVPMKDGNFLTKVGNAYYA
;
A
#
# COMPACT_ATOMS: atom_id res chain seq x y z
N MET A 1 8.23 -69.05 1.63
CA MET A 1 6.98 -68.50 1.05
C MET A 1 6.86 -67.05 1.47
N ASN A 2 6.85 -66.16 0.48
CA ASN A 2 6.74 -64.70 0.60
C ASN A 2 5.40 -64.28 1.19
N VAL A 3 5.39 -63.24 2.03
CA VAL A 3 4.24 -62.33 2.13
C VAL A 3 4.75 -60.90 2.12
N LEU A 4 4.30 -60.17 1.10
CA LEU A 4 4.69 -58.82 0.73
C LEU A 4 4.27 -57.76 1.76
N THR A 5 5.18 -56.84 2.06
CA THR A 5 4.89 -55.58 2.74
C THR A 5 4.27 -54.60 1.74
N PHE A 6 3.02 -54.17 1.95
CA PHE A 6 2.39 -53.11 1.17
C PHE A 6 2.77 -51.74 1.75
N LEU A 7 3.49 -50.94 0.98
CA LEU A 7 3.71 -49.51 1.24
C LEU A 7 2.59 -48.72 0.56
N ILE A 8 1.73 -48.07 1.34
CA ILE A 8 0.74 -47.10 0.83
C ILE A 8 1.45 -45.75 0.72
N ALA A 9 1.76 -45.31 -0.49
CA ALA A 9 2.21 -43.95 -0.74
C ALA A 9 0.99 -43.02 -0.80
N ALA A 10 0.82 -42.16 0.20
CA ALA A 10 -0.17 -41.09 0.16
C ALA A 10 0.34 -39.97 -0.76
N ALA A 11 -0.25 -39.83 -1.95
CA ALA A 11 -0.01 -38.70 -2.82
C ALA A 11 -0.78 -37.49 -2.28
N VAL A 12 -0.07 -36.54 -1.66
CA VAL A 12 -0.64 -35.24 -1.30
C VAL A 12 -0.65 -34.37 -2.56
N SER A 13 -1.81 -34.22 -3.18
CA SER A 13 -2.00 -33.27 -4.28
C SER A 13 -2.03 -31.85 -3.71
N LEU A 14 -0.93 -31.11 -3.85
CA LEU A 14 -0.91 -29.66 -3.66
C LEU A 14 -1.68 -29.03 -4.82
N ALA A 15 -2.94 -28.67 -4.59
CA ALA A 15 -3.67 -27.79 -5.50
C ALA A 15 -3.01 -26.41 -5.43
N VAL A 16 -2.23 -26.06 -6.45
CA VAL A 16 -1.74 -24.70 -6.63
C VAL A 16 -2.95 -23.86 -7.02
N VAL A 17 -3.48 -23.06 -6.09
CA VAL A 17 -4.49 -22.05 -6.42
C VAL A 17 -3.79 -21.04 -7.32
N GLN A 18 -4.20 -20.97 -8.58
CA GLN A 18 -3.69 -19.99 -9.51
C GLN A 18 -4.36 -18.65 -9.19
N ALA A 19 -3.56 -17.63 -8.92
CA ALA A 19 -4.03 -16.28 -8.69
C ALA A 19 -4.73 -15.74 -9.95
N ASP A 20 -5.95 -15.21 -9.79
CA ASP A 20 -6.73 -14.61 -10.87
C ASP A 20 -6.70 -13.07 -10.81
N VAL A 21 -6.93 -12.44 -11.96
CA VAL A 21 -7.27 -11.01 -12.01
C VAL A 21 -8.79 -10.87 -11.93
N ILE A 22 -9.28 -10.26 -10.85
CA ILE A 22 -10.71 -10.17 -10.55
C ILE A 22 -11.22 -8.72 -10.64
N SER A 23 -12.54 -8.51 -10.57
CA SER A 23 -13.11 -7.16 -10.52
C SER A 23 -12.53 -6.36 -9.34
N HIS A 24 -12.30 -5.06 -9.51
CA HIS A 24 -11.74 -4.22 -8.45
C HIS A 24 -12.63 -4.15 -7.20
N ASP A 25 -13.93 -4.32 -7.36
CA ASP A 25 -14.93 -4.37 -6.29
C ASP A 25 -15.10 -5.78 -5.66
N ALA A 26 -14.41 -6.79 -6.20
CA ALA A 26 -14.50 -8.17 -5.71
C ALA A 26 -13.33 -8.59 -4.82
N VAL A 27 -12.26 -7.78 -4.74
CA VAL A 27 -11.12 -8.05 -3.88
C VAL A 27 -11.52 -7.83 -2.43
N VAL A 28 -11.37 -8.86 -1.60
CA VAL A 28 -11.66 -8.79 -0.17
C VAL A 28 -10.38 -8.33 0.56
N PRO A 29 -10.43 -7.24 1.35
CA PRO A 29 -9.28 -6.76 2.10
C PRO A 29 -8.94 -7.71 3.25
N PHE A 30 -7.70 -7.60 3.73
CA PHE A 30 -7.26 -8.16 4.98
C PHE A 30 -7.76 -7.29 6.14
N ALA A 31 -8.45 -7.91 7.10
CA ALA A 31 -8.66 -7.29 8.39
C ALA A 31 -7.30 -6.99 9.04
N GLN A 32 -7.17 -5.83 9.70
CA GLN A 32 -5.91 -5.45 10.34
C GLN A 32 -5.51 -6.47 11.43
N PRO A 33 -4.42 -7.25 11.25
CA PRO A 33 -4.05 -8.27 12.22
C PRO A 33 -3.51 -7.65 13.51
N THR A 34 -3.52 -8.41 14.61
CA THR A 34 -2.83 -7.97 15.83
C THR A 34 -1.33 -7.91 15.61
N ALA A 35 -0.72 -6.76 15.93
CA ALA A 35 0.71 -6.55 15.81
C ALA A 35 1.49 -7.31 16.90
N THR A 36 2.45 -8.14 16.47
CA THR A 36 3.26 -8.99 17.36
C THR A 36 4.73 -8.56 17.44
N THR A 37 5.30 -8.05 16.35
CA THR A 37 6.68 -7.53 16.28
C THR A 37 6.75 -6.03 16.58
N ALA A 38 7.96 -5.51 16.82
CA ALA A 38 8.16 -4.07 17.02
C ALA A 38 7.80 -3.27 15.76
N GLU A 39 8.14 -3.80 14.60
CA GLU A 39 7.89 -3.22 13.27
C GLU A 39 6.38 -3.18 12.96
N GLN A 40 5.64 -4.25 13.27
CA GLN A 40 4.19 -4.27 13.11
C GLN A 40 3.50 -3.28 14.07
N LYS A 41 3.98 -3.17 15.32
CA LYS A 41 3.46 -2.21 16.29
C LYS A 41 3.74 -0.77 15.85
N ALA A 42 4.92 -0.52 15.27
CA ALA A 42 5.26 0.77 14.68
C ALA A 42 4.36 1.07 13.48
N GLY A 43 4.13 0.10 12.59
CA GLY A 43 3.19 0.24 11.46
C GLY A 43 1.79 0.65 11.91
N VAL A 44 1.26 0.04 12.98
CA VAL A 44 -0.05 0.44 13.53
C VAL A 44 0.01 1.81 14.19
N LYS A 45 1.06 2.10 14.97
CA LYS A 45 1.22 3.35 15.73
C LYS A 45 1.33 4.57 14.82
N PHE A 46 2.08 4.45 13.72
CA PHE A 46 2.40 5.55 12.81
C PHE A 46 1.54 5.57 11.55
N LYS A 47 0.40 4.86 11.57
CA LYS A 47 -0.49 4.75 10.41
C LYS A 47 -0.98 6.15 9.99
N PRO A 48 -0.77 6.56 8.73
CA PRO A 48 -1.16 7.89 8.27
C PRO A 48 -2.67 7.99 8.04
N GLN A 49 -3.15 9.23 8.00
CA GLN A 49 -4.44 9.62 7.47
C GLN A 49 -4.27 10.01 6.00
N ILE A 50 -5.22 9.62 5.16
CA ILE A 50 -5.27 10.05 3.76
C ILE A 50 -6.55 10.85 3.50
N HIS A 51 -6.40 12.10 3.11
CA HIS A 51 -7.48 12.95 2.60
C HIS A 51 -7.60 12.73 1.09
N ILE A 52 -8.83 12.57 0.59
CA ILE A 52 -9.09 12.37 -0.84
C ILE A 52 -9.76 13.64 -1.37
N SER A 53 -8.97 14.56 -1.92
CA SER A 53 -9.52 15.79 -2.52
C SER A 53 -10.30 15.50 -3.81
N ASN A 54 -9.79 14.58 -4.63
CA ASN A 54 -10.45 14.11 -5.84
C ASN A 54 -9.95 12.70 -6.22
N GLY A 55 -10.50 12.14 -7.30
CA GLY A 55 -10.12 10.78 -7.73
C GLY A 55 -10.85 9.66 -7.00
N CYS A 56 -10.23 8.49 -7.04
CA CYS A 56 -10.72 7.30 -6.37
C CYS A 56 -10.38 7.33 -4.88
N HIS A 57 -11.19 6.64 -4.08
CA HIS A 57 -10.76 6.24 -2.73
C HIS A 57 -9.85 5.01 -2.83
N PRO A 58 -9.08 4.66 -1.78
CA PRO A 58 -8.23 3.47 -1.79
C PRO A 58 -9.03 2.16 -1.80
N TYR A 59 -8.50 1.14 -2.47
CA TYR A 59 -9.07 -0.21 -2.61
C TYR A 59 -8.06 -1.29 -2.23
N PRO A 60 -8.51 -2.49 -1.85
CA PRO A 60 -7.64 -3.65 -1.80
C PRO A 60 -7.15 -4.02 -3.22
N ALA A 61 -5.83 -4.14 -3.37
CA ALA A 61 -5.16 -4.54 -4.60
C ALA A 61 -5.06 -6.06 -4.75
N VAL A 62 -5.03 -6.78 -3.64
CA VAL A 62 -4.83 -8.24 -3.58
C VAL A 62 -5.60 -8.83 -2.42
N ASP A 63 -6.15 -10.05 -2.59
CA ASP A 63 -6.80 -10.82 -1.53
C ASP A 63 -5.88 -11.92 -0.95
N ALA A 64 -6.36 -12.62 0.08
CA ALA A 64 -5.61 -13.67 0.77
C ALA A 64 -5.19 -14.86 -0.12
N ASN A 65 -5.90 -15.10 -1.22
CA ASN A 65 -5.60 -16.16 -2.18
C ASN A 65 -4.64 -15.71 -3.29
N GLY A 66 -4.23 -14.43 -3.28
CA GLY A 66 -3.37 -13.85 -4.29
C GLY A 66 -4.12 -13.32 -5.51
N ASN A 67 -5.46 -13.29 -5.51
CA ASN A 67 -6.18 -12.65 -6.62
C ASN A 67 -5.92 -11.16 -6.58
N THR A 68 -5.63 -10.56 -7.73
CA THR A 68 -5.34 -9.12 -7.84
C THR A 68 -6.47 -8.35 -8.49
N SER A 69 -6.62 -7.09 -8.08
CA SER A 69 -7.57 -6.15 -8.66
C SER A 69 -7.27 -5.91 -10.13
N GLY A 70 -8.27 -6.13 -10.98
CA GLY A 70 -8.23 -5.77 -12.40
C GLY A 70 -8.39 -4.27 -12.66
N GLY A 71 -8.57 -3.45 -11.62
CA GLY A 71 -8.70 -2.00 -11.72
C GLY A 71 -9.90 -1.54 -12.55
N LEU A 72 -9.90 -0.26 -12.90
CA LEU A 72 -10.91 0.39 -13.72
C LEU A 72 -10.29 1.03 -14.96
N LYS A 73 -11.04 1.01 -16.07
CA LYS A 73 -10.65 1.80 -17.24
C LYS A 73 -10.78 3.30 -16.89
N PRO A 74 -9.88 4.19 -17.35
CA PRO A 74 -9.95 5.64 -17.11
C PRO A 74 -11.06 6.32 -17.94
N THR A 75 -12.29 5.88 -17.74
CA THR A 75 -13.51 6.38 -18.37
C THR A 75 -14.50 6.87 -17.32
N GLY A 76 -15.44 7.71 -17.73
CA GLY A 76 -16.34 8.41 -16.80
C GLY A 76 -15.59 9.49 -16.02
N SER A 77 -16.25 10.07 -15.02
CA SER A 77 -15.60 11.06 -14.15
C SER A 77 -14.44 10.44 -13.35
N SER A 78 -13.58 11.30 -12.82
CA SER A 78 -12.40 10.92 -12.04
C SER A 78 -12.69 9.88 -10.95
N SER A 79 -13.80 10.03 -10.22
CA SER A 79 -14.23 9.11 -9.15
C SER A 79 -15.29 8.08 -9.56
N ALA A 80 -15.68 8.01 -10.84
CA ALA A 80 -16.72 7.09 -11.29
C ALA A 80 -16.32 5.63 -11.08
N GLY A 81 -17.16 4.89 -10.33
CA GLY A 81 -16.96 3.47 -10.04
C GLY A 81 -15.92 3.17 -8.96
N CYS A 82 -15.32 4.18 -8.32
CA CYS A 82 -14.25 3.98 -7.34
C CYS A 82 -14.38 4.84 -6.07
N LYS A 83 -15.61 5.06 -5.56
CA LYS A 83 -15.85 5.82 -4.32
C LYS A 83 -15.80 5.02 -3.02
N GLY A 84 -15.71 3.69 -3.13
CA GLY A 84 -15.44 2.77 -2.02
C GLY A 84 -15.90 1.36 -2.38
N SER A 85 -15.13 0.35 -1.99
CA SER A 85 -15.50 -1.05 -2.18
C SER A 85 -16.57 -1.46 -1.17
N GLY A 86 -17.46 -2.37 -1.57
CA GLY A 86 -18.43 -2.98 -0.67
C GLY A 86 -17.81 -3.79 0.47
N TYR A 87 -16.53 -4.16 0.35
CA TYR A 87 -15.77 -4.87 1.39
C TYR A 87 -14.90 -3.95 2.25
N GLY A 88 -14.85 -2.65 1.95
CA GLY A 88 -13.97 -1.69 2.63
C GLY A 88 -12.66 -1.41 1.89
N SER A 89 -11.78 -0.68 2.55
CA SER A 89 -10.52 -0.17 1.98
C SER A 89 -9.30 -0.88 2.56
N GLN A 90 -8.10 -0.56 2.10
CA GLN A 90 -6.84 -1.14 2.59
C GLN A 90 -5.70 -0.13 2.49
N VAL A 91 -4.81 -0.16 3.49
CA VAL A 91 -3.45 0.40 3.39
C VAL A 91 -2.44 -0.72 3.61
N TYR A 92 -1.37 -0.71 2.84
CA TYR A 92 -0.28 -1.69 2.90
C TYR A 92 0.95 -1.05 3.56
N GLY A 93 1.64 -1.77 4.44
CA GLY A 93 2.80 -1.23 5.16
C GLY A 93 4.08 -2.05 5.00
N ARG A 94 5.25 -1.41 4.86
CA ARG A 94 6.56 -2.11 4.90
C ARG A 94 7.60 -1.26 5.61
N VAL A 95 8.37 -1.89 6.50
CA VAL A 95 9.37 -1.20 7.35
C VAL A 95 10.78 -1.62 6.92
N ALA A 96 11.70 -0.65 6.92
CA ALA A 96 13.14 -0.87 6.83
C ALA A 96 13.89 0.08 7.76
N THR A 97 15.12 -0.29 8.12
CA THR A 97 16.09 0.67 8.64
C THR A 97 16.90 1.21 7.47
N TYR A 98 17.09 2.52 7.41
CA TYR A 98 17.89 3.18 6.37
C TYR A 98 18.65 4.36 6.99
N ASN A 99 19.98 4.38 6.81
CA ASN A 99 20.88 5.38 7.39
C ASN A 99 20.67 5.65 8.90
N GLY A 100 20.38 4.59 9.67
CA GLY A 100 20.27 4.66 11.13
C GLY A 100 18.91 5.11 11.68
N VAL A 101 17.92 5.33 10.82
CA VAL A 101 16.53 5.64 11.19
C VAL A 101 15.57 4.62 10.59
N TYR A 102 14.31 4.60 11.05
CA TYR A 102 13.28 3.69 10.52
C TYR A 102 12.46 4.38 9.44
N ALA A 103 12.38 3.74 8.27
CA ALA A 103 11.49 4.10 7.18
C ALA A 103 10.26 3.18 7.24
N ILE A 104 9.07 3.77 7.45
CA ILE A 104 7.80 3.05 7.38
C ILE A 104 7.06 3.53 6.14
N MET A 105 7.05 2.71 5.09
CA MET A 105 6.30 2.99 3.88
C MET A 105 4.86 2.53 4.06
N TYR A 106 3.90 3.42 3.84
CA TYR A 106 2.49 3.11 3.70
C TYR A 106 2.06 3.36 2.26
N SER A 107 1.33 2.43 1.67
CA SER A 107 0.90 2.55 0.28
C SER A 107 -0.56 2.21 0.11
N TRP A 108 -1.17 2.91 -0.84
CA TRP A 108 -2.56 2.75 -1.24
C TRP A 108 -2.61 2.38 -2.71
N TYR A 109 -3.57 1.53 -3.03
CA TYR A 109 -3.93 1.20 -4.39
C TYR A 109 -5.23 1.88 -4.75
N PHE A 110 -5.31 2.43 -5.95
CA PHE A 110 -6.54 2.97 -6.51
C PHE A 110 -6.88 2.25 -7.82
N PRO A 111 -8.16 1.96 -8.11
CA PRO A 111 -8.51 1.21 -9.31
C PRO A 111 -8.12 1.91 -10.62
N LYS A 112 -8.00 3.24 -10.63
CA LYS A 112 -7.55 4.04 -11.77
C LYS A 112 -6.98 5.38 -11.28
N ASP A 113 -6.08 5.94 -12.07
CA ASP A 113 -5.76 7.36 -12.07
C ASP A 113 -6.46 7.98 -13.28
N SER A 114 -7.41 8.89 -13.06
CA SER A 114 -8.11 9.57 -14.15
C SER A 114 -8.41 11.01 -13.75
N PRO A 115 -7.48 11.94 -13.98
CA PRO A 115 -7.66 13.35 -13.61
C PRO A 115 -8.75 14.03 -14.45
N VAL A 116 -8.85 13.63 -15.72
CA VAL A 116 -9.84 14.09 -16.68
C VAL A 116 -10.40 12.87 -17.41
N THR A 117 -11.71 12.87 -17.69
CA THR A 117 -12.39 11.77 -18.40
C THR A 117 -11.65 11.38 -19.68
N GLY A 118 -11.25 10.11 -19.79
CA GLY A 118 -10.56 9.58 -20.97
C GLY A 118 -9.03 9.77 -20.98
N LEU A 119 -8.48 10.47 -19.97
CA LEU A 119 -7.04 10.59 -19.71
C LEU A 119 -6.68 9.88 -18.40
N GLY A 120 -5.40 9.55 -18.24
CA GLY A 120 -4.86 8.77 -17.14
C GLY A 120 -4.71 7.29 -17.47
N HIS A 121 -4.66 6.44 -16.45
CA HIS A 121 -4.38 5.01 -16.58
C HIS A 121 -5.23 4.14 -15.65
N ARG A 122 -5.32 2.86 -16.01
CA ARG A 122 -5.85 1.82 -15.12
C ARG A 122 -4.81 1.58 -14.03
N HIS A 123 -5.29 1.33 -12.82
CA HIS A 123 -4.47 1.19 -11.61
C HIS A 123 -3.80 2.49 -11.20
N ASP A 124 -3.57 2.63 -9.90
CA ASP A 124 -2.66 3.60 -9.35
C ASP A 124 -2.07 3.05 -8.05
N TRP A 125 -0.83 3.41 -7.77
CA TRP A 125 -0.11 3.02 -6.57
C TRP A 125 0.66 4.23 -6.05
N GLU A 126 0.21 4.74 -4.91
CA GLU A 126 0.86 5.85 -4.23
C GLU A 126 1.34 5.41 -2.84
N HIS A 127 2.33 6.10 -2.30
CA HIS A 127 2.88 5.78 -0.98
C HIS A 127 3.50 6.98 -0.28
N VAL A 128 3.49 6.93 1.04
CA VAL A 128 4.23 7.87 1.89
C VAL A 128 5.26 7.09 2.69
N VAL A 129 6.48 7.63 2.79
CA VAL A 129 7.47 7.14 3.75
C VAL A 129 7.43 8.04 4.98
N VAL A 130 7.01 7.47 6.12
CA VAL A 130 7.08 8.10 7.43
C VAL A 130 8.42 7.70 8.07
N TRP A 131 9.26 8.68 8.32
CA TRP A 131 10.57 8.48 8.93
C TRP A 131 10.47 8.67 10.44
N VAL A 132 10.91 7.67 11.19
CA VAL A 132 10.86 7.64 12.65
C VAL A 132 12.29 7.48 13.17
N ASP A 133 12.62 8.23 14.22
CA ASP A 133 13.93 8.17 14.87
C ASP A 133 14.32 6.75 15.30
N ASP A 134 13.61 6.16 16.27
CA ASP A 134 13.79 4.78 16.69
C ASP A 134 12.50 4.22 17.29
N ILE A 135 11.89 3.25 16.59
CA ILE A 135 10.63 2.61 17.00
C ILE A 135 10.71 1.83 18.32
N LYS A 136 11.92 1.63 18.88
CA LYS A 136 12.14 0.94 20.14
C LYS A 136 12.13 1.88 21.35
N LEU A 137 12.08 3.20 21.13
CA LEU A 137 11.91 4.17 22.20
C LEU A 137 10.52 4.06 22.83
N ASP A 138 10.37 4.53 24.07
CA ASP A 138 9.06 4.65 24.72
C ASP A 138 8.18 5.68 23.98
N SER A 139 8.81 6.77 23.52
CA SER A 139 8.18 7.89 22.81
C SER A 139 8.93 8.19 21.50
N PRO A 140 8.79 7.34 20.47
CA PRO A 140 9.39 7.56 19.16
C PRO A 140 8.73 8.76 18.45
N SER A 141 9.49 9.47 17.63
CA SER A 141 9.05 10.70 16.94
C SER A 141 9.08 10.55 15.42
N ILE A 142 8.06 11.09 14.75
CA ILE A 142 8.15 11.32 13.31
C ILE A 142 9.14 12.45 13.08
N ILE A 143 10.21 12.16 12.34
CA ILE A 143 11.26 13.14 12.03
C ILE A 143 11.10 13.69 10.61
N ALA A 144 10.59 12.91 9.66
CA ALA A 144 10.31 13.35 8.29
C ALA A 144 9.10 12.63 7.70
N VAL A 145 8.48 13.24 6.69
CA VAL A 145 7.42 12.63 5.89
C VAL A 145 7.73 12.87 4.42
N SER A 146 7.69 11.81 3.61
CA SER A 146 8.00 11.85 2.18
C SER A 146 6.87 11.24 1.35
N PRO A 147 5.79 11.98 1.02
CA PRO A 147 4.72 11.51 0.13
C PRO A 147 5.21 11.40 -1.31
N SER A 148 4.76 10.38 -2.03
CA SER A 148 5.09 10.17 -3.44
C SER A 148 4.44 11.24 -4.32
N ALA A 149 5.22 11.76 -5.27
CA ALA A 149 4.74 12.69 -6.27
C ALA A 149 5.28 12.25 -7.64
N HIS A 150 4.49 11.43 -8.33
CA HIS A 150 4.86 10.82 -9.61
C HIS A 150 6.17 10.02 -9.51
N SER A 151 7.24 10.48 -10.18
CA SER A 151 8.56 9.83 -10.16
C SER A 151 9.43 10.22 -8.96
N GLY A 152 9.00 11.19 -8.14
CA GLY A 152 9.76 11.73 -7.01
C GLY A 152 8.99 11.73 -5.70
N TYR A 153 9.41 12.61 -4.80
CA TYR A 153 8.83 12.79 -3.47
C TYR A 153 8.79 14.26 -3.10
N ASN A 154 7.71 14.69 -2.47
CA ASN A 154 7.72 15.91 -1.68
C ASN A 154 8.30 15.54 -0.30
N ILE A 155 9.37 16.21 0.13
CA ILE A 155 10.09 15.83 1.36
C ILE A 155 9.91 16.93 2.41
N TYR A 156 9.44 16.52 3.58
CA TYR A 156 9.21 17.41 4.72
C TYR A 156 10.06 16.97 5.91
N TYR A 157 11.11 17.75 6.20
CA TYR A 157 12.05 17.50 7.28
C TYR A 157 12.49 18.81 7.97
N PRO A 158 12.05 19.08 9.22
CA PRO A 158 10.97 18.37 9.93
C PRO A 158 9.60 18.62 9.26
N PRO A 159 8.59 17.76 9.46
CA PRO A 159 7.23 18.04 9.02
C PRO A 159 6.61 19.21 9.79
N GLU A 160 5.70 19.93 9.16
CA GLU A 160 4.94 20.98 9.84
C GLU A 160 4.03 20.40 10.92
N SER A 161 3.97 21.03 12.09
CA SER A 161 3.22 20.48 13.23
C SER A 161 1.72 20.27 12.97
N ASN A 162 1.12 21.07 12.09
CA ASN A 162 -0.29 20.98 11.70
C ASN A 162 -0.55 19.92 10.61
N THR A 163 0.47 19.27 10.07
CA THR A 163 0.34 18.11 9.15
C THR A 163 0.51 16.77 9.87
N ILE A 164 0.73 16.80 11.20
CA ILE A 164 0.80 15.63 12.07
C ILE A 164 -0.35 15.67 13.09
N ASP A 165 -1.05 14.55 13.25
CA ASP A 165 -2.08 14.35 14.29
C ASP A 165 -1.65 13.20 15.22
N GLY A 166 -1.09 13.56 16.38
CA GLY A 166 -0.47 12.59 17.29
C GLY A 166 0.73 11.87 16.65
N TYR A 167 0.55 10.60 16.31
CA TYR A 167 1.54 9.78 15.59
C TYR A 167 1.17 9.55 14.11
N SER A 168 0.13 10.22 13.61
CA SER A 168 -0.34 10.07 12.24
C SER A 168 0.11 11.24 11.38
N ALA A 169 0.92 10.97 10.34
CA ALA A 169 1.08 11.93 9.25
C ALA A 169 -0.25 12.08 8.49
N LYS A 170 -0.54 13.29 8.00
CA LYS A 170 -1.70 13.57 7.14
C LYS A 170 -1.23 13.83 5.72
N VAL A 171 -1.71 13.02 4.79
CA VAL A 171 -1.42 13.16 3.37
C VAL A 171 -2.70 13.41 2.57
N ASP A 172 -2.61 14.19 1.51
CA ASP A 172 -3.68 14.42 0.54
C ASP A 172 -3.38 13.64 -0.74
N TYR A 173 -4.40 13.02 -1.33
CA TYR A 173 -4.37 12.45 -2.66
C TYR A 173 -5.19 13.33 -3.59
N SER A 174 -4.51 13.92 -4.57
CA SER A 174 -5.13 14.86 -5.49
C SER A 174 -4.43 14.93 -6.84
N SER A 175 -5.21 15.35 -7.83
CA SER A 175 -4.73 15.82 -9.13
C SER A 175 -5.19 17.26 -9.37
N SER A 176 -4.53 17.97 -10.29
CA SER A 176 -4.96 19.32 -10.71
C SER A 176 -4.73 19.53 -12.20
N TRP A 177 -5.23 20.65 -12.75
CA TRP A 177 -4.98 20.96 -14.16
C TRP A 177 -3.49 21.20 -14.48
N VAL A 178 -2.66 21.48 -13.47
CA VAL A 178 -1.20 21.64 -13.57
C VAL A 178 -0.48 20.32 -13.28
N VAL A 179 -0.99 19.55 -12.32
CA VAL A 179 -0.48 18.25 -11.89
C VAL A 179 -1.35 17.18 -12.53
N ILE A 180 -0.96 16.76 -13.74
CA ILE A 180 -1.84 16.00 -14.65
C ILE A 180 -2.40 14.77 -13.94
N ASN A 181 -1.56 13.86 -13.47
CA ASN A 181 -1.97 12.64 -12.77
C ASN A 181 -2.10 12.87 -11.26
N HIS A 182 -2.63 11.90 -10.52
CA HIS A 182 -2.67 12.05 -9.07
C HIS A 182 -1.26 11.93 -8.46
N ALA A 183 -1.12 12.48 -7.27
CA ALA A 183 0.06 12.42 -6.43
C ALA A 183 -0.37 12.53 -4.97
N LEU A 184 0.54 12.20 -4.05
CA LEU A 184 0.39 12.54 -2.64
C LEU A 184 1.13 13.83 -2.29
N ASP A 185 0.58 14.55 -1.33
CA ASP A 185 1.27 15.64 -0.65
C ASP A 185 0.98 15.67 0.84
N SER A 186 1.74 16.44 1.64
CA SER A 186 1.38 16.69 3.03
C SER A 186 0.19 17.65 3.10
N THR A 187 -0.72 17.44 4.06
CA THR A 187 -1.91 18.30 4.22
C THR A 187 -2.22 18.63 5.66
N THR A 188 -2.90 19.76 5.86
CA THR A 188 -3.50 20.13 7.15
C THR A 188 -4.86 19.51 7.38
N ASP A 189 -5.50 19.00 6.33
CA ASP A 189 -6.84 18.43 6.40
C ASP A 189 -6.83 17.03 7.02
N ALA A 190 -7.86 16.73 7.82
CA ALA A 190 -8.04 15.39 8.35
C ALA A 190 -8.43 14.41 7.23
N GLY A 191 -7.93 13.19 7.34
CA GLY A 191 -8.15 12.13 6.37
C GLY A 191 -8.81 10.90 6.98
N GLU A 192 -9.17 9.96 6.12
CA GLU A 192 -9.61 8.62 6.54
C GLU A 192 -8.41 7.73 6.89
N THR A 193 -8.66 6.67 7.66
CA THR A 193 -7.68 5.60 7.91
C THR A 193 -8.28 4.27 7.44
N GLN A 194 -7.41 3.38 6.97
CA GLN A 194 -7.79 2.06 6.45
C GLN A 194 -7.22 0.96 7.34
N ASP A 195 -7.78 -0.25 7.23
CA ASP A 195 -7.14 -1.42 7.85
C ASP A 195 -5.76 -1.62 7.24
N LEU A 196 -4.77 -1.78 8.12
CA LEU A 196 -3.38 -1.97 7.74
C LEU A 196 -3.04 -3.45 7.62
N ILE A 197 -2.40 -3.82 6.53
CA ILE A 197 -1.70 -5.10 6.41
C ILE A 197 -0.22 -4.84 6.15
N MET A 198 0.64 -5.29 7.05
CA MET A 198 2.09 -5.20 6.85
C MET A 198 2.55 -6.24 5.84
N TRP A 199 3.59 -5.94 5.07
CA TRP A 199 4.15 -6.82 4.05
C TRP A 199 4.50 -8.19 4.61
N ASP A 200 5.05 -8.25 5.82
CA ASP A 200 5.39 -9.48 6.53
C ASP A 200 4.18 -10.28 7.01
N GLN A 201 3.00 -9.65 7.11
CA GLN A 201 1.72 -10.28 7.48
C GLN A 201 0.90 -10.78 6.29
N LEU A 202 1.27 -10.43 5.05
CA LEU A 202 0.64 -10.96 3.84
C LEU A 202 0.84 -12.48 3.75
N THR A 203 -0.18 -13.18 3.24
CA THR A 203 -0.03 -14.59 2.83
C THR A 203 1.04 -14.70 1.73
N ASP A 204 1.66 -15.86 1.62
CA ASP A 204 2.64 -16.10 0.55
C ASP A 204 2.03 -15.90 -0.84
N ALA A 205 0.76 -16.28 -1.03
CA ALA A 205 0.02 -16.07 -2.27
C ALA A 205 -0.16 -14.59 -2.60
N ALA A 206 -0.60 -13.77 -1.63
CA ALA A 206 -0.78 -12.33 -1.81
C ALA A 206 0.54 -11.62 -2.10
N ARG A 207 1.60 -11.97 -1.35
CA ARG A 207 2.93 -11.40 -1.53
C ARG A 207 3.50 -11.77 -2.90
N THR A 208 3.37 -13.04 -3.30
CA THR A 208 3.78 -13.52 -4.63
C THR A 208 3.03 -12.80 -5.75
N ALA A 209 1.74 -12.54 -5.57
CA ALA A 209 0.96 -11.81 -6.56
C ALA A 209 1.41 -10.35 -6.67
N LEU A 210 1.64 -9.64 -5.56
CA LEU A 210 2.15 -8.26 -5.57
C LEU A 210 3.56 -8.14 -6.16
N GLU A 211 4.40 -9.18 -6.05
CA GLU A 211 5.71 -9.21 -6.71
C GLU A 211 5.59 -9.29 -8.24
N ASN A 212 4.67 -10.13 -8.73
CA ASN A 212 4.67 -10.59 -10.11
C ASN A 212 3.60 -9.96 -11.01
N THR A 213 2.52 -9.43 -10.44
CA THR A 213 1.43 -8.84 -11.24
C THR A 213 1.89 -7.56 -11.93
N ASP A 214 1.56 -7.46 -13.21
CA ASP A 214 1.71 -6.25 -14.01
C ASP A 214 0.49 -5.33 -13.78
N PHE A 215 0.71 -4.20 -13.12
CA PHE A 215 -0.28 -3.16 -12.89
C PHE A 215 -0.22 -2.05 -13.95
N GLY A 216 0.36 -2.34 -15.12
CA GLY A 216 0.48 -1.41 -16.24
C GLY A 216 1.39 -0.24 -15.90
N ASP A 217 0.83 0.97 -15.92
CA ASP A 217 1.58 2.20 -15.63
C ASP A 217 1.87 2.38 -14.14
N ALA A 218 1.10 1.71 -13.27
CA ALA A 218 1.28 1.74 -11.82
C ALA A 218 2.26 0.65 -11.35
N ASN A 219 3.03 0.95 -10.31
CA ASN A 219 4.05 0.03 -9.78
C ASN A 219 3.91 -0.15 -8.28
N VAL A 220 3.84 -1.39 -7.81
CA VAL A 220 3.84 -1.70 -6.36
C VAL A 220 5.16 -1.16 -5.74
N PRO A 221 5.11 -0.17 -4.84
CA PRO A 221 6.33 0.50 -4.38
C PRO A 221 7.08 -0.31 -3.32
N MET A 222 6.36 -1.18 -2.62
CA MET A 222 6.90 -1.96 -1.51
C MET A 222 7.32 -3.38 -1.88
N LYS A 223 7.27 -3.78 -3.15
CA LYS A 223 7.77 -5.10 -3.58
C LYS A 223 9.30 -5.15 -3.50
N ASP A 224 9.89 -6.33 -3.38
CA ASP A 224 11.31 -6.56 -3.09
C ASP A 224 12.23 -5.82 -4.08
N GLY A 225 11.90 -5.86 -5.37
CA GLY A 225 12.67 -5.18 -6.41
C GLY A 225 12.63 -3.65 -6.36
N ASN A 226 11.68 -3.06 -5.63
CA ASN A 226 11.44 -1.62 -5.60
C ASN A 226 11.72 -0.99 -4.24
N PHE A 227 11.42 -1.71 -3.15
CA PHE A 227 11.24 -1.13 -1.82
C PHE A 227 12.44 -0.32 -1.33
N LEU A 228 13.63 -0.91 -1.32
CA LEU A 228 14.82 -0.22 -0.81
C LEU A 228 15.26 0.95 -1.70
N THR A 229 15.11 0.83 -3.02
CA THR A 229 15.36 1.94 -3.94
C THR A 229 14.39 3.09 -3.70
N LYS A 230 13.10 2.78 -3.51
CA LYS A 230 12.07 3.79 -3.20
C LYS A 230 12.32 4.45 -1.85
N VAL A 231 12.72 3.69 -0.82
CA VAL A 231 13.15 4.23 0.49
C VAL A 231 14.35 5.15 0.34
N GLY A 232 15.36 4.77 -0.44
CA GLY A 232 16.54 5.60 -0.68
C GLY A 232 16.21 6.91 -1.41
N ASN A 233 15.34 6.87 -2.41
CA ASN A 233 14.88 8.06 -3.13
C ASN A 233 14.00 8.99 -2.27
N ALA A 234 13.34 8.45 -1.24
CA ALA A 234 12.51 9.21 -0.31
C ALA A 234 13.31 9.81 0.86
N TYR A 235 14.60 9.48 0.97
CA TYR A 235 15.42 9.87 2.11
C TYR A 235 15.54 11.40 2.18
N TYR A 236 15.36 11.92 3.40
CA TYR A 236 15.13 13.35 3.63
C TYR A 236 16.41 14.18 3.79
N ALA A 237 17.58 13.57 3.64
CA ALA A 237 18.89 14.21 3.84
C ALA A 237 19.86 13.95 2.69
#